data_AF-A0A9X8ZZF0-F1
#
_entry.id   AF-A0A9X8ZZF0-F1
#
_cell.length_a   1.000
_cell.length_b   1.000
_cell.length_c   1.000
_cell.angle_alpha   90.00
_cell.angle_beta   90.00
_cell.angle_gamma   90.00
#
_symmetry.space_group_name_H-M   'P 1'
#
loop_
_entity.id
_entity.type
_entity.pdbx_description
1 polymer ?
#
loop_
_entity_poly.entity_id
_entity_poly.type
_entity_poly.pdbx_seq_one_letter_code
_entity_poly.pdbx_strand_id
1 'polypeptide(L)'
;FATQSDTEVIIALYAHMKEKCVDYLRGMFAFMIWDREEKKLFGARDHFGIKPLYIAQQGDTTFFASEKKSIMHVMEDKGVNPTSLQHYFTYQYGPEPETLTIDVNKIEPG
;
A
#
# COMPACT_ATOMS: atom_id res chain seq x y z
N PHE A 1 -24.16 -11.64 -0.51
CA PHE A 1 -22.86 -11.98 -1.12
C PHE A 1 -23.12 -12.88 -2.32
N ALA A 2 -22.53 -12.55 -3.46
CA ALA A 2 -22.68 -13.26 -4.74
C ALA A 2 -21.46 -14.15 -5.05
N THR A 3 -20.31 -13.88 -4.45
CA THR A 3 -19.09 -14.67 -4.53
C THR A 3 -18.65 -15.12 -3.13
N GLN A 4 -17.65 -16.00 -3.08
CA GLN A 4 -17.00 -16.45 -1.84
C GLN A 4 -15.68 -15.70 -1.57
N SER A 5 -15.50 -14.52 -2.19
CA SER A 5 -14.28 -13.74 -2.07
C SER A 5 -14.31 -12.81 -0.85
N ASP A 6 -13.19 -12.70 -0.15
CA ASP A 6 -12.99 -11.73 0.95
C ASP A 6 -13.26 -10.28 0.51
N THR A 7 -13.09 -9.97 -0.78
CA THR A 7 -13.34 -8.64 -1.35
C THR A 7 -14.80 -8.21 -1.19
N GLU A 8 -15.75 -9.14 -1.27
CA GLU A 8 -17.17 -8.80 -1.08
C GLU A 8 -17.50 -8.40 0.35
N VAL A 9 -16.82 -9.01 1.33
CA VAL A 9 -16.95 -8.65 2.73
C VAL A 9 -16.41 -7.25 2.97
N ILE A 10 -15.22 -6.95 2.43
CA ILE A 10 -14.58 -5.64 2.58
C ILE A 10 -15.44 -4.52 1.95
N ILE A 11 -15.91 -4.71 0.70
CA ILE A 11 -16.68 -3.65 0.03
C ILE A 11 -18.06 -3.44 0.67
N ALA A 12 -18.73 -4.51 1.12
CA ALA A 12 -20.01 -4.39 1.82
C ALA A 12 -19.82 -3.67 3.16
N LEU A 13 -18.76 -4.00 3.90
CA LEU A 13 -18.45 -3.36 5.17
C LEU A 13 -18.10 -1.87 4.99
N TYR A 14 -17.30 -1.53 3.97
CA TYR A 14 -17.01 -0.14 3.62
C TYR A 14 -18.28 0.62 3.18
N ALA A 15 -19.20 -0.02 2.46
CA ALA A 15 -20.47 0.62 2.09
C ALA A 15 -21.32 1.00 3.31
N HIS A 16 -21.29 0.19 4.38
CA HIS A 16 -22.04 0.44 5.60
C HIS A 16 -21.34 1.38 6.60
N MET A 17 -20.01 1.29 6.71
CA MET A 17 -19.24 1.92 7.80
C MET A 17 -18.22 2.95 7.30
N LYS A 18 -18.05 3.08 5.98
CA LYS A 18 -16.97 3.85 5.33
C LYS A 18 -15.62 3.50 5.95
N GLU A 19 -14.79 4.48 6.28
CA GLU A 19 -13.44 4.31 6.81
C GLU A 19 -13.40 3.47 8.11
N LYS A 20 -14.46 3.49 8.93
CA LYS A 20 -14.55 2.70 10.17
C LYS A 20 -14.65 1.19 9.93
N CYS A 21 -14.73 0.74 8.68
CA CYS A 21 -14.73 -0.69 8.36
C CYS A 21 -13.46 -1.39 8.87
N VAL A 22 -12.32 -0.69 8.90
CA VAL A 22 -11.03 -1.28 9.26
C VAL A 22 -11.00 -1.82 10.70
N ASP A 23 -11.76 -1.22 11.61
CA ASP A 23 -11.87 -1.62 13.02
C ASP A 23 -12.46 -3.03 13.20
N TYR A 24 -13.14 -3.55 12.17
CA TYR A 24 -13.79 -4.86 12.19
C TYR A 24 -13.05 -5.91 11.37
N LEU A 25 -11.99 -5.53 10.63
CA LEU A 25 -11.22 -6.45 9.81
C LEU A 25 -10.11 -7.12 10.63
N ARG A 26 -10.12 -8.45 10.69
CA ARG A 26 -9.07 -9.25 11.34
C ARG A 26 -8.46 -10.22 10.32
N GLY A 27 -7.17 -10.10 10.08
CA GLY A 27 -6.44 -10.96 9.16
C GLY A 27 -5.36 -10.22 8.39
N MET A 28 -4.89 -10.83 7.31
CA MET A 28 -3.88 -10.27 6.42
C MET A 28 -4.57 -9.64 5.20
N PHE A 29 -4.49 -8.33 5.04
CA PHE A 29 -5.14 -7.62 3.95
C PHE A 29 -4.37 -6.37 3.55
N ALA A 30 -4.48 -6.01 2.27
CA ALA A 30 -4.15 -4.70 1.76
C ALA A 30 -5.11 -4.44 0.60
N PHE A 31 -5.87 -3.35 0.66
CA PHE A 31 -6.87 -3.04 -0.36
C PHE A 31 -6.96 -1.54 -0.62
N MET A 32 -7.50 -1.20 -1.79
CA MET A 32 -7.80 0.15 -2.21
C MET A 32 -9.22 0.18 -2.80
N ILE A 33 -10.02 1.16 -2.38
CA ILE A 33 -11.40 1.41 -2.83
C ILE A 33 -11.45 2.81 -3.42
N TRP A 34 -11.86 2.90 -4.68
CA TRP A 34 -12.16 4.19 -5.32
C TRP A 34 -13.64 4.50 -5.18
N ASP A 35 -13.97 5.46 -4.32
CA ASP A 35 -15.32 6.02 -4.22
C ASP A 35 -15.52 7.04 -5.35
N ARG A 36 -16.35 6.65 -6.34
CA ARG A 36 -16.63 7.47 -7.52
C ARG A 36 -17.52 8.68 -7.25
N GLU A 37 -18.34 8.62 -6.20
CA GLU A 37 -19.24 9.69 -5.82
C GLU A 37 -18.45 10.81 -5.12
N GLU A 38 -17.65 10.43 -4.13
CA GLU A 38 -16.80 11.34 -3.37
C GLU A 38 -15.49 11.71 -4.09
N LYS A 39 -15.14 10.99 -5.16
CA LYS A 39 -13.84 11.07 -5.86
C LYS A 39 -12.66 10.89 -4.89
N LYS A 40 -12.76 9.91 -4.00
CA LYS A 40 -11.76 9.61 -2.98
C LYS A 40 -11.23 8.20 -3.12
N LEU A 41 -9.92 8.06 -2.97
CA LEU A 41 -9.26 6.77 -2.87
C LEU A 41 -9.05 6.48 -1.39
N PHE A 42 -9.69 5.43 -0.89
CA PHE A 42 -9.51 4.92 0.45
C PHE A 42 -8.74 3.61 0.39
N GLY A 43 -7.77 3.42 1.29
CA GLY A 43 -7.02 2.17 1.38
C GLY A 43 -6.66 1.86 2.80
N ALA A 44 -6.47 0.57 3.08
CA ALA A 44 -6.02 0.09 4.37
C ALA A 44 -5.09 -1.11 4.19
N ARG A 45 -4.18 -1.27 5.14
CA ARG A 45 -3.21 -2.37 5.25
C ARG A 45 -3.39 -3.01 6.61
N ASP A 46 -3.18 -4.32 6.72
CA ASP A 46 -3.34 -4.98 8.00
C ASP A 46 -2.40 -4.44 9.09
N HIS A 47 -2.85 -4.54 10.35
CA HIS A 47 -2.16 -4.06 11.56
C HIS A 47 -0.69 -4.51 11.69
N PHE A 48 -0.34 -5.65 11.12
CA PHE A 48 1.02 -6.19 11.17
C PHE A 48 1.82 -5.93 9.89
N GLY A 49 1.21 -5.31 8.88
CA GLY A 49 1.82 -5.10 7.58
C GLY A 49 2.17 -6.41 6.85
N ILE A 50 1.43 -7.48 7.06
CA ILE A 50 1.74 -8.78 6.46
C ILE A 50 1.58 -8.72 4.94
N LYS A 51 0.52 -8.07 4.43
CA LYS A 51 0.39 -7.83 2.99
C LYS A 51 1.18 -6.58 2.58
N PRO A 52 2.12 -6.68 1.63
CA PRO A 52 2.86 -5.51 1.17
C PRO A 52 1.97 -4.56 0.39
N LEU A 53 2.16 -3.26 0.61
CA LEU A 53 1.56 -2.19 -0.18
C LEU A 53 2.59 -1.07 -0.33
N TYR A 54 2.99 -0.81 -1.56
CA TYR A 54 3.95 0.21 -1.93
C TYR A 54 3.23 1.43 -2.50
N ILE A 55 3.77 2.61 -2.20
CA ILE A 55 3.34 3.90 -2.73
C ILE A 55 4.52 4.61 -3.38
N ALA A 56 4.27 5.34 -4.46
CA ALA A 56 5.23 6.24 -5.05
C ALA A 56 4.55 7.49 -5.62
N GLN A 57 5.28 8.60 -5.68
CA GLN A 57 4.80 9.85 -6.23
C GLN A 57 5.71 10.31 -7.37
N GLN A 58 5.15 10.60 -8.54
CA GLN A 58 5.88 11.20 -9.66
C GLN A 58 5.05 12.36 -10.24
N GLY A 59 5.47 13.59 -9.99
CA GLY A 59 4.69 14.78 -10.34
C GLY A 59 3.31 14.74 -9.69
N ASP A 60 2.25 14.82 -10.51
CA ASP A 60 0.85 14.76 -10.07
C ASP A 60 0.28 13.32 -10.02
N THR A 61 1.10 12.30 -10.27
CA THR A 61 0.66 10.89 -10.30
C THR A 61 1.11 10.15 -9.06
N THR A 62 0.16 9.50 -8.38
CA THR A 62 0.42 8.59 -7.26
C THR A 62 0.24 7.14 -7.73
N PHE A 63 1.23 6.30 -7.46
CA PHE A 63 1.19 4.86 -7.77
C PHE A 63 0.98 4.05 -6.50
N PHE A 64 0.22 2.97 -6.62
CA PHE A 64 0.05 1.96 -5.58
C PHE A 64 0.28 0.57 -6.18
N ALA A 65 0.99 -0.30 -5.48
CA ALA A 65 1.15 -1.69 -5.90
C ALA A 65 1.43 -2.62 -4.72
N SER A 66 1.04 -3.88 -4.84
CA SER A 66 1.44 -4.93 -3.88
C SER A 66 2.91 -5.33 -4.03
N GLU A 67 3.57 -4.92 -5.12
CA GLU A 67 4.97 -5.24 -5.39
C GLU A 67 5.72 -4.02 -5.92
N LYS A 68 6.89 -3.73 -5.35
CA LYS A 68 7.76 -2.61 -5.76
C LYS A 68 8.08 -2.63 -7.26
N LYS A 69 8.34 -3.82 -7.82
CA LYS A 69 8.73 -3.97 -9.23
C LYS A 69 7.68 -3.45 -10.21
N SER A 70 6.40 -3.53 -9.86
CA SER A 70 5.30 -3.03 -10.70
C SER A 70 5.37 -1.51 -10.85
N ILE A 71 5.65 -0.80 -9.76
CA ILE A 71 5.89 0.65 -9.77
C ILE A 71 7.15 0.97 -10.59
N MET A 72 8.23 0.20 -10.39
CA MET A 72 9.47 0.40 -11.14
C MET A 72 9.33 0.13 -12.65
N HIS A 73 8.27 -0.52 -13.13
CA HIS A 73 8.06 -0.65 -14.58
C HIS A 73 7.52 0.62 -15.23
N VAL A 74 6.83 1.48 -14.46
CA VAL A 74 6.16 2.68 -14.98
C VAL A 74 6.86 3.98 -14.58
N MET A 75 7.58 3.99 -13.46
CA MET A 75 8.37 5.16 -13.06
C MET A 75 9.56 5.39 -14.00
N GLU A 76 9.88 6.65 -14.24
CA GLU A 76 11.02 7.05 -15.08
C GLU A 76 12.31 7.10 -14.26
N ASP A 77 12.28 7.72 -13.08
CA ASP A 77 13.42 7.79 -12.16
C ASP A 77 13.44 6.59 -11.20
N LYS A 78 14.58 5.93 -11.10
CA LYS A 78 14.79 4.68 -10.32
C LYS A 78 16.10 4.74 -9.55
N GLY A 79 16.48 5.93 -9.09
CA GLY A 79 17.65 6.13 -8.26
C GLY A 79 17.66 5.27 -7.00
N VAL A 80 18.86 5.09 -6.45
CA VAL A 80 19.05 4.36 -5.19
C VAL A 80 18.95 5.35 -4.03
N ASN A 81 18.14 5.04 -3.01
CA ASN A 81 18.09 5.84 -1.79
C ASN A 81 19.39 5.61 -0.98
N PRO A 82 20.25 6.64 -0.81
CA PRO A 82 21.55 6.49 -0.17
C PRO A 82 21.43 6.14 1.33
N THR A 83 20.39 6.63 2.00
CA THR A 83 20.12 6.31 3.41
C THR A 83 19.71 4.85 3.55
N SER A 84 18.77 4.39 2.73
CA SER A 84 18.36 2.98 2.70
C SER A 84 19.51 2.06 2.29
N LEU A 85 20.44 2.53 1.46
CA LEU A 85 21.64 1.79 1.09
C LEU A 85 22.59 1.61 2.29
N GLN A 86 22.80 2.66 3.09
CA GLN A 86 23.55 2.56 4.34
C GLN A 86 22.87 1.59 5.32
N HIS A 87 21.55 1.66 5.45
CA HIS A 87 20.79 0.71 6.26
C HIS A 87 20.95 -0.72 5.76
N TYR A 88 20.93 -0.95 4.46
CA TYR A 88 21.16 -2.27 3.88
C TYR A 88 22.56 -2.81 4.24
N PHE A 89 23.60 -1.99 4.17
CA PHE A 89 24.94 -2.42 4.59
C PHE A 89 25.07 -2.67 6.10
N THR A 90 24.20 -2.08 6.91
CA THR A 90 24.21 -2.22 8.38
C THR A 90 23.34 -3.39 8.86
N TYR A 91 22.12 -3.51 8.31
CA TYR A 91 21.06 -4.40 8.78
C TYR A 91 20.75 -5.54 7.79
N GLN A 92 21.31 -5.52 6.58
CA GLN A 92 21.01 -6.43 5.47
C GLN A 92 19.59 -6.31 4.88
N TYR A 93 18.85 -5.26 5.23
CA TYR A 93 17.58 -4.88 4.60
C TYR A 93 17.34 -3.37 4.72
N GLY A 94 16.43 -2.84 3.88
CA GLY A 94 15.92 -1.46 4.02
C GLY A 94 14.76 -1.45 5.03
N PRO A 95 14.89 -0.76 6.18
CA PRO A 95 13.83 -0.68 7.19
C PRO A 95 12.58 0.00 6.63
N GLU A 96 11.39 -0.50 6.98
CA GLU A 96 10.14 0.18 6.66
C GLU A 96 10.08 1.56 7.34
N PRO A 97 9.46 2.58 6.72
CA PRO A 97 8.72 2.55 5.45
C PRO A 97 9.60 2.72 4.19
N GLU A 98 10.91 2.91 4.35
CA GLU A 98 11.81 3.18 3.25
C GLU A 98 12.06 1.95 2.36
N THR A 99 12.39 2.20 1.09
CA THR A 99 12.96 1.18 0.22
C THR A 99 14.31 1.62 -0.33
N LEU A 100 15.03 0.70 -0.97
CA LEU A 100 16.27 1.02 -1.68
C LEU A 100 16.07 1.91 -2.92
N THR A 101 14.83 2.12 -3.35
CA THR A 101 14.50 2.95 -4.51
C THR A 101 13.98 4.29 -4.02
N ILE A 102 14.51 5.39 -4.56
CA ILE A 102 14.00 6.74 -4.25
C ILE A 102 12.52 6.83 -4.61
N ASP A 103 11.78 7.64 -3.85
CA ASP A 103 10.36 7.94 -4.06
C ASP A 103 9.42 6.73 -4.07
N VAL A 104 9.91 5.54 -3.68
CA VAL A 104 9.10 4.34 -3.49
C VAL A 104 9.18 3.92 -2.04
N ASN A 105 8.06 4.06 -1.33
CA ASN A 105 7.92 3.71 0.07
C ASN A 105 6.94 2.56 0.23
N LYS A 106 7.00 1.90 1.36
CA LYS A 106 5.98 0.96 1.81
C LYS A 106 5.04 1.69 2.75
N ILE A 107 3.74 1.56 2.53
CA ILE A 107 2.71 2.14 3.41
C ILE A 107 2.83 1.50 4.79
N GLU A 108 2.85 2.29 5.86
CA GLU A 108 2.98 1.76 7.22
C GLU A 108 1.82 0.81 7.58
N PRO A 109 2.04 -0.15 8.50
CA PRO A 109 0.95 -0.92 9.09
C PRO A 109 -0.07 -0.02 9.79
N GLY A 110 -1.36 -0.38 9.75
CA GLY A 110 -2.44 0.41 10.36
C GLY A 110 -3.76 -0.32 10.37
#